data_AF-A0A1C6RCG9-F1
#
_entry.id   AF-A0A1C6RCG9-F1
#
_cell.length_a   1.000
_cell.length_b   1.000
_cell.length_c   1.000
_cell.angle_alpha   90.00
_cell.angle_beta   90.00
_cell.angle_gamma   90.00
#
_symmetry.space_group_name_H-M   'P 1'
#
loop_
_entity.id
_entity.type
_entity.pdbx_description
1 polymer ?
#
loop_
_entity_poly.entity_id
_entity_poly.type
_entity_poly.pdbx_seq_one_letter_code
_entity_poly.pdbx_strand_id
1 'polypeptide(L)'
;MGLATGGGADNRILLIASDNTFAHTYADLAELLAEPAEGDKLGGAVEFFDATGRRLAPVFDAQWVLIDLRPGDEPADPTAIQHRLQAVRDHVEWFLTTYPDVAERARLSVAEAVASLPPPGRRLTDDIDLLPRHHEGNQGNFLHNAMHAAGWAH
;
A
#
# COMPACT_ATOMS: atom_id res chain seq x y z
N MET A 1 -1.08 5.51 -40.49
CA MET A 1 -1.52 5.85 -39.12
C MET A 1 -0.58 5.17 -38.15
N GLY A 2 0.38 5.92 -37.61
CA GLY A 2 1.28 5.42 -36.56
C GLY A 2 0.60 5.64 -35.21
N LEU A 3 0.39 4.57 -34.46
CA LEU A 3 -0.08 4.64 -33.08
C LEU A 3 0.99 5.37 -32.25
N ALA A 4 0.53 6.37 -31.50
CA ALA A 4 1.35 7.10 -30.56
C ALA A 4 2.01 6.12 -29.58
N THR A 5 3.33 6.20 -29.46
CA THR A 5 4.07 5.61 -28.34
C THR A 5 3.70 6.40 -27.09
N GLY A 6 2.65 5.95 -26.38
CA GLY A 6 2.25 6.48 -25.08
C GLY A 6 3.40 6.36 -24.09
N GLY A 7 3.53 7.36 -23.22
CA GLY A 7 4.49 7.36 -22.11
C GLY A 7 4.42 6.07 -21.31
N GLY A 8 5.57 5.60 -20.83
CA GLY A 8 5.70 4.29 -20.18
C GLY A 8 4.60 4.04 -19.16
N ALA A 9 3.93 2.90 -19.28
CA ALA A 9 2.90 2.49 -18.36
C ALA A 9 3.48 2.45 -16.94
N ASP A 10 2.77 3.06 -16.00
CA ASP A 10 3.09 2.99 -14.58
C ASP A 10 2.76 1.58 -14.08
N ASN A 11 3.80 0.79 -13.79
CA ASN A 11 3.66 -0.63 -13.44
C ASN A 11 3.45 -0.87 -11.94
N ARG A 12 3.34 0.21 -11.14
CA ARG A 12 3.19 0.10 -9.69
C ARG A 12 1.90 -0.60 -9.32
N ILE A 13 1.97 -1.41 -8.28
CA ILE A 13 0.84 -2.14 -7.72
C ILE A 13 0.59 -1.61 -6.32
N LEU A 14 -0.63 -1.14 -6.10
CA LEU A 14 -1.14 -0.77 -4.80
C LEU A 14 -1.90 -1.95 -4.20
N LEU A 15 -1.48 -2.41 -3.03
CA LEU A 15 -2.22 -3.34 -2.18
C LEU A 15 -2.96 -2.54 -1.12
N ILE A 16 -4.24 -2.85 -0.88
CA ILE A 16 -5.02 -2.34 0.26
C ILE A 16 -5.73 -3.52 0.93
N ALA A 17 -5.67 -3.59 2.26
CA ALA A 17 -6.52 -4.52 3.02
C ALA A 17 -8.01 -4.19 2.78
N SER A 18 -8.85 -5.22 2.69
CA SER A 18 -10.29 -5.05 2.42
C SER A 18 -11.02 -4.24 3.50
N ASP A 19 -10.47 -4.17 4.71
CA ASP A 19 -10.98 -3.37 5.84
C ASP A 19 -10.34 -1.97 5.96
N ASN A 20 -9.45 -1.60 5.02
CA ASN A 20 -8.71 -0.34 5.01
C ASN A 20 -7.82 -0.12 6.25
N THR A 21 -7.28 -1.18 6.85
CA THR A 21 -6.33 -1.07 7.97
C THR A 21 -4.87 -1.00 7.51
N PHE A 22 -4.60 -1.36 6.26
CA PHE A 22 -3.26 -1.48 5.70
C PHE A 22 -3.23 -1.14 4.22
N ALA A 23 -2.13 -0.54 3.75
CA ALA A 23 -1.84 -0.38 2.33
C ALA A 23 -0.34 -0.51 2.06
N HIS A 24 0.05 -1.02 0.89
CA HIS A 24 1.45 -1.10 0.51
C HIS A 24 1.61 -0.91 -1.00
N THR A 25 2.76 -0.40 -1.43
CA THR A 25 3.04 -0.17 -2.84
C THR A 25 4.26 -0.94 -3.28
N TYR A 26 4.10 -1.73 -4.32
CA TYR A 26 5.17 -2.41 -5.05
C TYR A 26 5.48 -1.66 -6.34
N ALA A 27 6.76 -1.62 -6.72
CA ALA A 27 7.24 -1.02 -7.96
C ALA A 27 6.71 -1.78 -9.19
N ASP A 28 6.61 -3.11 -9.07
CA ASP A 28 6.08 -4.00 -10.11
C ASP A 28 5.67 -5.38 -9.55
N LEU A 29 5.19 -6.25 -10.44
CA LEU A 29 4.78 -7.62 -10.09
C LEU A 29 5.95 -8.47 -9.59
N ALA A 30 7.18 -8.24 -10.05
CA ALA A 30 8.32 -9.04 -9.64
C ALA A 30 8.68 -8.78 -8.17
N GLU A 31 8.59 -7.53 -7.71
CA GLU A 31 8.73 -7.17 -6.29
C GLU A 31 7.63 -7.82 -5.44
N LEU A 32 6.36 -7.72 -5.85
CA LEU A 32 5.24 -8.36 -5.15
C LEU A 32 5.41 -9.89 -5.01
N LEU A 33 5.94 -10.56 -6.04
CA LEU A 33 6.13 -12.01 -6.00
C LEU A 33 7.36 -12.45 -5.18
N ALA A 34 8.27 -11.53 -4.85
CA ALA A 34 9.43 -11.79 -4.00
C ALA A 34 9.11 -11.76 -2.50
N GLU A 35 8.10 -10.97 -2.08
CA GLU A 35 7.64 -10.78 -0.69
C GLU A 35 7.53 -12.07 0.16
N PRO A 36 6.89 -13.16 -0.31
CA PRO A 36 6.78 -14.38 0.52
C PRO A 36 8.13 -15.00 0.91
N ALA A 37 9.18 -14.75 0.13
CA ALA A 37 10.54 -15.18 0.45
C ALA A 37 11.20 -14.33 1.55
N GLU A 38 10.68 -13.13 1.80
CA GLU A 38 11.16 -12.18 2.82
C GLU A 38 10.48 -12.38 4.17
N GLY A 39 9.46 -13.25 4.23
CA GLY A 39 8.79 -13.66 5.47
C GLY A 39 7.47 -12.95 5.73
N ASP A 40 7.09 -11.99 4.88
CA ASP A 40 5.77 -11.35 4.91
C ASP A 40 4.74 -12.25 4.22
N LYS A 41 3.91 -12.91 5.05
CA LYS A 41 2.82 -13.74 4.55
C LYS A 41 1.63 -12.85 4.31
N LEU A 42 1.19 -12.68 3.06
CA LEU A 42 -0.13 -12.11 2.71
C LEU A 42 -1.24 -12.80 3.52
N GLY A 43 -1.55 -12.25 4.69
CA GLY A 43 -2.52 -12.76 5.65
C GLY A 43 -3.73 -11.85 5.66
N GLY A 44 -4.92 -12.42 5.48
CA GLY A 44 -6.18 -11.67 5.41
C GLY A 44 -6.65 -11.35 3.99
N ALA A 45 -7.82 -10.70 3.90
CA ALA A 45 -8.41 -10.29 2.64
C ALA A 45 -7.76 -8.98 2.16
N VAL A 46 -7.00 -9.06 1.07
CA VAL A 46 -6.36 -7.91 0.42
C VAL A 46 -6.83 -7.76 -1.02
N GLU A 47 -6.75 -6.53 -1.53
CA GLU A 47 -7.10 -6.18 -2.89
C GLU A 47 -5.94 -5.44 -3.56
N PHE A 48 -5.78 -5.65 -4.86
CA PHE A 48 -4.71 -5.06 -5.67
C PHE A 48 -5.27 -4.06 -6.67
N PHE A 49 -4.55 -2.98 -6.91
CA PHE A 49 -4.92 -1.91 -7.84
C PHE A 49 -3.70 -1.45 -8.63
N ASP A 50 -3.90 -1.00 -9.88
CA ASP A 50 -2.87 -0.28 -10.62
C ASP A 50 -2.82 1.21 -10.23
N ALA A 51 -1.82 1.93 -10.74
CA ALA A 51 -1.64 3.36 -10.47
C ALA A 51 -2.80 4.27 -10.94
N THR A 52 -3.71 3.75 -11.76
CA THR A 52 -4.91 4.48 -12.21
C THR A 52 -6.11 4.29 -11.28
N GLY A 53 -6.03 3.32 -10.36
CA GLY A 53 -7.12 2.92 -9.47
C GLY A 53 -8.02 1.83 -10.07
N ARG A 54 -7.56 1.11 -11.09
CA ARG A 54 -8.26 -0.09 -11.59
C ARG A 54 -7.89 -1.28 -10.72
N ARG A 55 -8.90 -2.08 -10.37
CA ARG A 55 -8.72 -3.33 -9.64
C ARG A 55 -7.96 -4.36 -10.48
N LEU A 56 -7.01 -5.05 -9.84
CA LEU A 56 -6.27 -6.17 -10.40
C LEU A 56 -6.76 -7.47 -9.77
N ALA A 57 -7.10 -8.45 -10.61
CA ALA A 57 -7.51 -9.78 -10.20
C ALA A 57 -6.28 -10.69 -10.01
N PRO A 58 -6.13 -11.33 -8.84
CA PRO A 58 -5.04 -12.26 -8.60
C PRO A 58 -5.21 -13.55 -9.40
N VAL A 59 -4.10 -14.05 -9.92
CA VAL A 59 -4.00 -15.32 -10.63
C VAL A 59 -3.10 -16.24 -9.82
N PHE A 60 -3.64 -17.41 -9.50
CA PHE A 60 -2.93 -18.42 -8.71
C PHE A 60 -2.56 -19.62 -9.58
N ASP A 61 -1.46 -20.28 -9.23
CA ASP A 61 -1.12 -21.59 -9.76
C ASP A 61 -1.94 -22.72 -9.11
N ALA A 62 -1.66 -23.96 -9.48
CA ALA A 62 -2.36 -25.14 -8.93
C ALA A 62 -2.07 -25.38 -7.44
N GLN A 63 -1.06 -24.72 -6.88
CA GLN A 63 -0.62 -24.77 -5.49
C GLN A 63 -1.15 -23.59 -4.68
N TRP A 64 -2.03 -22.76 -5.25
CA TRP A 64 -2.56 -21.54 -4.64
C TRP A 64 -1.49 -20.47 -4.34
N VAL A 65 -0.39 -20.48 -5.09
CA VAL A 65 0.63 -19.44 -5.05
C VAL A 65 0.25 -18.35 -6.03
N LEU A 66 0.29 -17.09 -5.58
CA LEU A 66 0.09 -15.94 -6.47
C LEU A 66 1.20 -15.93 -7.52
N ILE A 67 0.85 -15.86 -8.80
CA ILE A 67 1.82 -15.87 -9.91
C ILE A 67 1.66 -14.68 -10.87
N ASP A 68 0.50 -14.03 -10.87
CA ASP A 68 0.20 -12.94 -11.81
C ASP A 68 -0.96 -12.08 -11.27
N LEU A 69 -1.06 -10.84 -11.77
CA LEU A 69 -2.16 -9.91 -11.53
C LEU A 69 -2.69 -9.42 -12.88
N ARG A 70 -4.01 -9.51 -13.08
CA ARG A 70 -4.64 -9.13 -14.35
C ARG A 70 -5.61 -7.96 -14.17
N PRO A 71 -5.66 -7.00 -15.10
CA PRO A 71 -6.67 -5.95 -15.07
C PRO A 71 -8.08 -6.53 -14.98
N GLY A 72 -8.86 -6.07 -14.01
CA GLY A 72 -10.28 -6.38 -13.89
C GLY A 72 -11.12 -5.64 -14.94
N ASP A 73 -12.36 -6.09 -15.08
CA ASP A 73 -13.32 -5.54 -16.05
C ASP A 73 -13.91 -4.19 -15.60
N GLU A 74 -13.83 -3.88 -14.29
CA GLU A 74 -14.31 -2.63 -13.73
C GLU A 74 -13.47 -1.44 -14.22
N PRO A 75 -14.10 -0.27 -14.48
CA PRO A 75 -13.36 0.94 -14.80
C PRO A 75 -12.48 1.38 -13.62
N ALA A 76 -11.40 2.10 -13.92
CA ALA A 76 -10.56 2.69 -12.89
C ALA A 76 -11.35 3.77 -12.11
N ASP A 77 -11.27 3.74 -10.78
CA ASP A 77 -11.88 4.75 -9.91
C ASP A 77 -10.83 5.31 -8.93
N PRO A 78 -9.99 6.26 -9.37
CA PRO A 78 -8.94 6.80 -8.53
C PRO A 78 -9.50 7.50 -7.28
N THR A 79 -10.69 8.11 -7.37
CA THR A 79 -11.33 8.80 -6.25
C THR A 79 -11.71 7.81 -5.15
N ALA A 80 -12.30 6.67 -5.50
CA ALA A 80 -12.62 5.62 -4.54
C ALA A 80 -11.36 5.09 -3.84
N ILE A 81 -10.26 4.92 -4.58
CA ILE A 81 -8.99 4.46 -4.00
C ILE A 81 -8.39 5.52 -3.06
N GLN A 82 -8.43 6.80 -3.42
CA GLN A 82 -7.99 7.87 -2.53
C GLN A 82 -8.80 7.91 -1.22
N HIS A 83 -10.11 7.68 -1.27
CA HIS A 83 -10.92 7.56 -0.06
C HIS A 83 -10.51 6.38 0.83
N ARG A 84 -10.12 5.24 0.22
CA ARG A 84 -9.59 4.10 0.98
C ARG A 84 -8.24 4.39 1.60
N LEU A 85 -7.34 5.08 0.89
CA LEU A 85 -6.04 5.49 1.42
C LEU A 85 -6.19 6.49 2.57
N GLN A 86 -7.18 7.39 2.51
CA GLN A 86 -7.54 8.24 3.64
C GLN A 86 -7.98 7.40 4.85
N ALA A 87 -8.83 6.39 4.66
CA ALA A 87 -9.27 5.51 5.75
C ALA A 87 -8.10 4.73 6.38
N VAL A 88 -7.15 4.25 5.57
CA VAL A 88 -5.89 3.63 6.06
C VAL A 88 -5.11 4.62 6.92
N ARG A 89 -4.96 5.86 6.47
CA ARG A 89 -4.28 6.90 7.25
C ARG A 89 -4.99 7.17 8.58
N ASP A 90 -6.31 7.33 8.56
CA ASP A 90 -7.11 7.57 9.77
C ASP A 90 -6.96 6.41 10.77
N HIS A 91 -6.89 5.17 10.27
CA HIS A 91 -6.63 3.99 11.08
C HIS A 91 -5.24 4.02 11.72
N VAL A 92 -4.19 4.36 10.96
CA VAL A 92 -2.82 4.48 11.49
C VAL A 92 -2.74 5.59 12.55
N GLU A 93 -3.41 6.73 12.34
CA GLU A 93 -3.48 7.81 13.33
C GLU A 93 -4.17 7.34 14.63
N TRP A 94 -5.31 6.66 14.51
CA TRP A 94 -6.01 6.06 15.64
C TRP A 94 -5.11 5.06 16.39
N PHE A 95 -4.40 4.20 15.65
CA PHE A 95 -3.50 3.19 16.21
C PHE A 95 -2.35 3.83 16.98
N LEU A 96 -1.65 4.81 16.40
CA LEU A 96 -0.56 5.53 17.07
C LEU A 96 -1.01 6.26 18.34
N THR A 97 -2.25 6.74 18.35
CA THR A 97 -2.84 7.39 19.52
C THR A 97 -3.24 6.39 20.61
N THR A 98 -3.68 5.20 20.22
CA THR A 98 -4.13 4.13 21.12
C THR A 98 -2.97 3.31 21.70
N TYR A 99 -1.90 3.13 20.92
CA TYR A 99 -0.73 2.32 21.23
C TYR A 99 0.55 3.19 21.18
N PRO A 100 0.75 4.08 22.17
CA PRO A 100 1.85 5.03 22.18
C PRO A 100 3.23 4.37 22.22
N ASP A 101 3.33 3.11 22.69
CA ASP A 101 4.57 2.34 22.75
C ASP A 101 5.22 2.16 21.37
N VAL A 102 4.43 2.17 20.30
CA VAL A 102 4.93 2.08 18.92
C VAL A 102 5.71 3.34 18.53
N ALA A 103 5.18 4.53 18.88
CA ALA A 103 5.89 5.79 18.68
C ALA A 103 7.14 5.88 19.58
N GLU A 104 7.04 5.42 20.82
CA GLU A 104 8.15 5.43 21.79
C GLU A 104 9.33 4.55 21.35
N ARG A 105 9.07 3.38 20.74
CA ARG A 105 10.12 2.52 20.16
C ARG A 105 10.90 3.25 19.06
N ALA A 106 10.24 4.14 18.33
CA ALA A 106 10.86 5.01 17.33
C ALA A 106 11.46 6.31 17.93
N ARG A 107 11.39 6.48 19.25
CA ARG A 107 11.82 7.69 19.99
C ARG A 107 11.07 8.96 19.55
N LEU A 108 9.81 8.81 19.19
CA LEU A 108 8.91 9.91 18.85
C LEU A 108 7.84 10.03 19.94
N SER A 109 7.37 11.26 20.19
CA SER A 109 6.07 11.45 20.84
C SER A 109 4.94 11.04 19.89
N VAL A 110 3.76 10.74 20.45
CA VAL A 110 2.55 10.47 19.64
C VAL A 110 2.25 11.62 18.68
N ALA A 111 2.38 12.86 19.14
CA ALA A 111 2.14 14.03 18.31
C ALA A 111 3.13 14.13 17.13
N GLU A 112 4.40 13.83 17.34
CA GLU A 112 5.41 13.78 16.27
C GLU A 112 5.16 12.63 15.30
N ALA A 113 4.77 11.46 15.81
CA ALA A 113 4.43 10.30 15.00
C ALA A 113 3.21 10.57 14.11
N VAL A 114 2.13 11.14 14.65
CA VAL A 114 0.94 11.53 13.87
C VAL A 114 1.26 12.64 12.87
N ALA A 115 2.06 13.63 13.26
CA ALA A 115 2.49 14.71 12.36
C ALA A 115 3.38 14.21 11.21
N SER A 116 4.02 13.04 11.36
CA SER A 116 4.81 12.41 10.30
C SER A 116 3.96 11.68 9.24
N LEU A 117 2.66 11.46 9.50
CA LEU A 117 1.77 10.85 8.52
C LEU A 117 1.59 11.79 7.32
N PRO A 118 1.83 11.31 6.09
CA PRO A 118 1.76 12.16 4.91
C PRO A 118 0.35 12.71 4.71
N PRO A 119 0.20 13.98 4.29
CA PRO A 119 -1.11 14.52 3.89
C PRO A 119 -1.63 13.78 2.65
N PRO A 120 -2.94 13.80 2.39
CA PRO A 120 -3.50 13.15 1.21
C PRO A 120 -3.01 13.89 -0.03
N GLY A 121 -2.65 13.13 -1.05
CA GLY A 121 -2.25 13.58 -2.36
C GLY A 121 -3.40 14.28 -3.10
N ARG A 122 -3.05 15.06 -4.11
CA ARG A 122 -4.05 15.67 -5.00
C ARG A 122 -4.56 14.67 -6.04
N ARG A 123 -3.75 13.65 -6.34
CA ARG A 123 -4.02 12.57 -7.28
C ARG A 123 -3.61 11.26 -6.63
N LEU A 124 -4.22 10.16 -7.06
CA LEU A 124 -3.86 8.82 -6.60
C LEU A 124 -2.35 8.52 -6.75
N THR A 125 -1.72 8.95 -7.85
CA THR A 125 -0.27 8.73 -8.03
C THR A 125 0.58 9.46 -6.99
N ASP A 126 0.10 10.62 -6.51
CA ASP A 126 0.77 11.36 -5.44
C ASP A 126 0.62 10.60 -4.10
N ASP A 127 -0.55 9.99 -3.83
CA ASP A 127 -0.76 9.14 -2.65
C ASP A 127 0.11 7.87 -2.70
N ILE A 128 0.21 7.21 -3.86
CA ILE A 128 1.06 6.03 -4.06
C ILE A 128 2.55 6.38 -3.86
N ASP A 129 2.98 7.60 -4.21
CA ASP A 129 4.35 8.06 -3.96
C ASP A 129 4.64 8.30 -2.47
N LEU A 130 3.61 8.52 -1.66
CA LEU A 130 3.72 8.78 -0.22
C LEU A 130 3.65 7.50 0.62
N LEU A 131 3.18 6.39 0.04
CA LEU A 131 3.17 5.11 0.72
C LEU A 131 4.60 4.59 0.93
N PRO A 132 4.88 3.99 2.09
CA PRO A 132 6.19 3.43 2.35
C PRO A 132 6.52 2.36 1.32
N ARG A 133 7.62 2.55 0.59
CA ARG A 133 8.29 1.49 -0.18
C ARG A 133 9.35 0.84 0.70
N HIS A 134 9.79 -0.35 0.31
CA HIS A 134 11.07 -0.91 0.79
C HIS A 134 12.22 0.01 0.36
N HIS A 135 12.49 1.07 1.12
CA HIS A 135 13.60 2.01 0.91
C HIS A 135 14.39 2.22 2.19
N GLU A 136 15.70 2.00 2.10
CA GLU A 136 16.64 2.12 3.21
C GLU A 136 16.70 3.58 3.74
N GLY A 137 16.10 3.81 4.93
CA GLY A 137 16.21 5.08 5.66
C GLY A 137 15.31 5.16 6.89
N ASN A 138 15.80 5.78 7.98
CA ASN A 138 15.14 5.77 9.30
C ASN A 138 13.69 6.28 9.35
N GLN A 139 13.30 7.25 8.51
CA GLN A 139 11.93 7.82 8.54
C GLN A 139 10.93 7.06 7.66
N GLY A 140 11.34 6.61 6.47
CA GLY A 140 10.52 5.71 5.64
C GLY A 140 10.24 4.39 6.34
N ASN A 141 11.24 3.89 7.10
CA ASN A 141 11.10 2.73 7.96
C ASN A 141 10.06 2.93 9.07
N PHE A 142 9.86 4.14 9.61
CA PHE A 142 8.88 4.33 10.68
C PHE A 142 7.44 4.17 10.17
N LEU A 143 7.05 4.89 9.10
CA LEU A 143 5.70 4.79 8.56
C LEU A 143 5.39 3.37 8.08
N HIS A 144 6.37 2.73 7.41
CA HIS A 144 6.30 1.32 7.04
C HIS A 144 6.03 0.44 8.27
N ASN A 145 6.88 0.51 9.30
CA ASN A 145 6.76 -0.31 10.51
C ASN A 145 5.47 -0.01 11.29
N ALA A 146 5.04 1.26 11.35
CA ALA A 146 3.81 1.65 12.02
C ALA A 146 2.59 1.10 11.28
N MET A 147 2.61 1.08 9.95
CA MET A 147 1.54 0.50 9.14
C MET A 147 1.46 -1.02 9.32
N HIS A 148 2.61 -1.72 9.30
CA HIS A 148 2.68 -3.16 9.61
C HIS A 148 2.28 -3.48 11.07
N ALA A 149 2.52 -2.57 12.02
CA ALA A 149 2.06 -2.73 13.40
C ALA A 149 0.56 -2.45 13.58
N ALA A 150 0.00 -1.51 12.81
CA ALA A 150 -1.40 -1.11 12.85
C ALA A 150 -2.34 -2.09 12.12
N GLY A 151 -1.82 -2.83 11.14
CA GLY A 151 -2.57 -3.78 10.34
C GLY A 151 -1.65 -4.72 9.58
N TRP A 152 -2.19 -5.91 9.23
CA TRP A 152 -1.50 -7.18 8.92
C TRP A 152 -1.30 -8.12 10.13
N ALA A 153 -2.24 -8.12 11.09
CA ALA A 153 -2.19 -9.05 12.21
C ALA A 153 -3.58 -9.46 12.71
N HIS A 154 -4.46 -9.97 11.84
CA HIS A 154 -5.64 -10.75 12.25
C HIS A 154 -5.90 -11.92 11.30
#